data_AF-A0A6A5FL57-F1
#
_entry.id   AF-A0A6A5FL57-F1
#
_cell.length_a   1.000
_cell.length_b   1.000
_cell.length_c   1.000
_cell.angle_alpha   90.00
_cell.angle_beta   90.00
_cell.angle_gamma   90.00
#
_symmetry.space_group_name_H-M   'P 1'
#
loop_
_entity.id
_entity.type
_entity.pdbx_description
1 polymer ?
#
loop_
_entity_poly.entity_id
_entity_poly.type
_entity_poly.pdbx_seq_one_letter_code
_entity_poly.pdbx_strand_id
1 'polypeptide(L)'
;MIVMNKNAGNYELMLHLVSPEFPYGLGSFEVIQVVATDIDQPDTDHSDIRYRLISQEPQLPSDFLFVINPVTGVIRVNASGLDREKYPMYTLVVQAADMAGDGLTGEAKVILTVTDSNDNAPASTQPSYEAEVDENKVDAQILTMSVTDGDEPHSLAWNARFGIVHVVVTVQDINEAPVLDPVEKHVVKREDLAVDSDVVQYTASDPDRQKVT
;
A
#
# COMPACT_ATOMS: atom_id res chain seq x y z
N MET A 1 19.77 -5.28 24.33
CA MET A 1 20.29 -6.30 25.25
C MET A 1 19.19 -6.68 26.21
N ILE A 2 18.74 -7.93 26.18
CA ILE A 2 17.75 -8.49 27.13
C ILE A 2 18.52 -9.25 28.21
N VAL A 3 18.15 -9.18 29.49
CA VAL A 3 18.77 -9.98 30.56
C VAL A 3 17.74 -10.96 31.12
N MET A 4 17.95 -12.26 30.92
CA MET A 4 17.17 -13.34 31.54
C MET A 4 17.89 -13.87 32.78
N ASN A 5 17.15 -14.29 33.80
CA ASN A 5 17.72 -15.04 34.93
C ASN A 5 17.33 -16.51 34.83
N LYS A 6 18.31 -17.41 34.80
CA LYS A 6 18.08 -18.86 34.73
C LYS A 6 17.28 -19.45 35.90
N ASN A 7 17.22 -18.75 37.04
CA ASN A 7 16.55 -19.19 38.27
C ASN A 7 15.12 -18.65 38.45
N ALA A 8 14.62 -17.81 37.54
CA ALA A 8 13.28 -17.24 37.63
C ALA A 8 12.60 -17.29 36.27
N GLY A 9 11.37 -17.83 36.24
CA GLY A 9 10.66 -18.27 35.03
C GLY A 9 10.32 -17.18 33.99
N ASN A 10 9.71 -17.69 32.92
CA ASN A 10 9.24 -17.04 31.69
C ASN A 10 9.21 -15.50 31.69
N TYR A 11 10.08 -14.91 30.86
CA TYR A 11 10.07 -13.48 30.55
C TYR A 11 9.36 -13.24 29.20
N GLU A 12 8.55 -12.19 29.12
CA GLU A 12 7.96 -11.72 27.85
C GLU A 12 8.49 -10.30 27.55
N LEU A 13 8.94 -10.08 26.31
CA LEU A 13 9.40 -8.77 25.86
C LEU A 13 8.81 -8.43 24.48
N MET A 14 8.36 -7.18 24.31
CA MET A 14 7.94 -6.62 23.03
C MET A 14 9.01 -5.70 22.44
N LEU A 15 9.32 -5.89 21.16
CA LEU A 15 10.29 -5.13 20.39
C LEU A 15 9.70 -4.75 19.03
N HIS A 16 10.13 -3.61 18.51
CA HIS A 16 9.81 -3.19 17.15
C HIS A 16 11.03 -3.48 16.27
N LEU A 17 10.83 -4.26 15.22
CA LEU A 17 11.79 -4.54 14.16
C LEU A 17 11.50 -3.70 12.95
N VAL A 18 12.52 -2.96 12.54
CA VAL A 18 12.45 -2.22 11.29
C VAL A 18 12.58 -3.22 10.15
N SER A 19 11.57 -3.31 9.27
CA SER A 19 11.73 -4.04 8.01
C SER A 19 12.80 -3.33 7.19
N PRO A 20 13.89 -4.01 6.77
CA PRO A 20 14.89 -3.34 5.96
C PRO A 20 14.36 -3.19 4.53
N GLU A 21 14.40 -1.98 3.98
CA GLU A 21 14.35 -1.80 2.54
C GLU A 21 15.57 -2.53 1.96
N PHE A 22 15.35 -3.69 1.34
CA PHE A 22 16.41 -4.46 0.69
C PHE A 22 16.36 -4.23 -0.82
N PRO A 23 16.96 -3.15 -1.36
CA PRO A 23 17.05 -2.99 -2.80
C PRO A 23 17.99 -4.03 -3.43
N TYR A 24 18.87 -4.68 -2.66
CA TYR A 24 19.79 -5.70 -3.14
C TYR A 24 20.02 -6.76 -2.05
N GLY A 25 19.46 -7.96 -2.23
CA GLY A 25 19.67 -9.08 -1.32
C GLY A 25 21.16 -9.37 -1.15
N LEU A 26 21.60 -9.57 0.11
CA LEU A 26 22.81 -10.26 0.60
C LEU A 26 23.26 -9.72 1.99
N GLY A 27 22.33 -9.55 2.95
CA GLY A 27 22.70 -9.17 4.31
C GLY A 27 21.79 -9.79 5.35
N SER A 28 22.33 -10.65 6.22
CA SER A 28 21.66 -11.05 7.46
C SER A 28 21.55 -9.81 8.36
N PHE A 29 20.34 -9.32 8.60
CA PHE A 29 20.12 -8.18 9.47
C PHE A 29 20.14 -8.62 10.93
N GLU A 30 20.87 -7.90 11.78
CA GLU A 30 20.86 -8.13 13.22
C GLU A 30 19.62 -7.51 13.85
N VAL A 31 18.82 -8.38 14.47
CA VAL A 31 17.52 -8.05 15.03
C VAL A 31 17.71 -7.53 16.45
N ILE A 32 18.29 -8.38 17.31
CA ILE A 32 18.54 -8.09 18.71
C ILE A 32 19.54 -9.09 19.29
N GLN A 33 20.25 -8.67 20.34
CA GLN A 33 20.97 -9.57 21.22
C GLN A 33 20.19 -9.89 22.51
N VAL A 34 20.01 -11.18 22.74
CA VAL A 34 19.47 -11.75 23.98
C VAL A 34 20.64 -12.15 24.89
N VAL A 35 20.54 -11.86 26.19
CA VAL A 35 21.55 -12.24 27.18
C VAL A 35 20.85 -12.94 28.35
N ALA A 36 21.45 -14.02 28.83
CA ALA A 36 21.07 -14.67 30.08
C ALA A 36 22.20 -14.48 31.10
N THR A 37 21.83 -14.36 32.37
CA THR A 37 22.76 -14.30 33.50
C THR A 37 22.64 -15.56 34.33
N ASP A 38 23.81 -16.05 34.72
CA ASP A 38 24.04 -17.18 35.61
C ASP A 38 24.66 -16.68 36.92
N ILE A 39 24.23 -17.22 38.06
CA ILE A 39 24.80 -16.89 39.37
C ILE A 39 25.86 -17.91 39.84
N ASP A 40 26.11 -18.95 39.04
CA ASP A 40 27.12 -19.95 39.31
C ASP A 40 28.55 -19.40 39.12
N GLN A 41 29.54 -20.18 39.53
CA GLN A 41 30.93 -19.77 39.48
C GLN A 41 31.34 -19.42 38.04
N PRO A 42 31.87 -18.20 37.80
CA PRO A 42 32.30 -17.79 36.46
C PRO A 42 33.48 -18.67 36.00
N ASP A 43 33.65 -18.75 34.67
CA ASP A 43 34.71 -19.50 33.99
C ASP A 43 34.66 -21.02 34.26
N THR A 44 33.47 -21.56 34.53
CA THR A 44 33.18 -22.99 34.60
C THR A 44 32.15 -23.40 33.55
N ASP A 45 31.99 -24.70 33.28
CA ASP A 45 30.95 -25.21 32.37
C ASP A 45 29.55 -24.75 32.82
N HIS A 46 29.35 -24.59 34.13
CA HIS A 46 28.09 -24.10 34.70
C HIS A 46 27.82 -22.62 34.39
N SER A 47 28.80 -21.89 33.85
CA SER A 47 28.66 -20.52 33.35
C SER A 47 28.74 -20.40 31.82
N ASP A 48 28.97 -21.52 31.10
CA ASP A 48 28.94 -21.56 29.63
C ASP A 48 27.50 -21.69 29.13
N ILE A 49 26.88 -20.53 28.87
CA ILE A 49 25.52 -20.41 28.39
C ILE A 49 25.47 -20.57 26.86
N ARG A 50 24.57 -21.42 26.38
CA ARG A 50 24.22 -21.57 24.96
C ARG A 50 22.77 -21.21 24.67
N TYR A 51 22.59 -20.51 23.57
CA TYR A 51 21.27 -20.03 23.12
C TYR A 51 20.73 -20.88 21.97
N ARG A 52 19.41 -21.09 21.97
CA ARG A 52 18.70 -21.77 20.88
C ARG A 52 17.35 -21.09 20.63
N LEU A 53 16.94 -21.05 19.36
CA LEU A 53 15.61 -20.63 18.96
C LEU A 53 14.75 -21.89 18.96
N ILE A 54 13.74 -21.92 19.83
CA ILE A 54 12.86 -23.08 20.03
C ILE A 54 11.70 -23.03 19.03
N SER A 55 11.11 -21.86 18.85
CA SER A 55 10.02 -21.67 17.90
C SER A 55 9.92 -20.25 17.40
N GLN A 56 9.24 -20.11 16.27
CA GLN A 56 8.76 -18.86 15.72
C GLN A 56 7.28 -19.02 15.35
N GLU A 57 6.49 -17.97 15.59
CA GLU A 57 5.11 -17.88 15.11
C GLU A 57 4.88 -16.49 14.51
N PRO A 58 4.34 -16.38 13.27
CA PRO A 58 3.99 -17.48 12.37
C PRO A 58 5.23 -18.25 11.84
N GLN A 59 5.01 -19.50 11.39
CA GLN A 59 6.06 -20.31 10.74
C GLN A 59 6.37 -19.86 9.31
N LEU A 60 5.42 -19.16 8.69
CA LEU A 60 5.56 -18.61 7.34
C LEU A 60 6.28 -17.25 7.36
N PRO A 61 6.96 -16.88 6.26
CA PRO A 61 7.11 -17.63 5.00
C PRO A 61 8.16 -18.75 5.03
N SER A 62 8.93 -18.89 6.12
CA SER A 62 9.99 -19.90 6.24
C SER A 62 10.22 -20.26 7.69
N ASP A 63 10.32 -21.56 8.00
CA ASP A 63 10.58 -22.09 9.36
C ASP A 63 11.91 -21.61 9.98
N PHE A 64 12.82 -21.08 9.16
CA PHE A 64 14.13 -20.58 9.56
C PHE A 64 14.31 -19.10 9.21
N LEU A 65 13.21 -18.33 9.23
CA LEU A 65 13.25 -16.89 8.97
C LEU A 65 14.17 -16.17 9.96
N PHE A 66 14.14 -16.58 11.23
CA PHE A 66 15.05 -16.11 12.27
C PHE A 66 16.03 -17.20 12.69
N VAL A 67 17.27 -16.81 12.96
CA VAL A 67 18.29 -17.68 13.55
C VAL A 67 18.94 -16.96 14.73
N ILE A 68 19.38 -17.73 15.72
CA ILE A 68 20.12 -17.21 16.86
C ILE A 68 21.54 -17.77 16.89
N ASN A 69 22.51 -16.91 17.15
CA ASN A 69 23.88 -17.34 17.39
C ASN A 69 23.96 -18.00 18.78
N PRO A 70 24.43 -19.26 18.86
CA PRO A 70 24.37 -20.03 20.09
C PRO A 70 25.32 -19.55 21.19
N VAL A 71 26.27 -18.67 20.87
CA VAL A 71 27.25 -18.14 21.84
C VAL A 71 26.90 -16.72 22.27
N THR A 72 26.55 -15.88 21.30
CA THR A 72 26.34 -14.44 21.55
C THR A 72 24.89 -14.09 21.88
N GLY A 73 23.94 -14.99 21.59
CA GLY A 73 22.51 -14.72 21.74
C GLY A 73 21.96 -13.73 20.71
N VAL A 74 22.74 -13.40 19.68
CA VAL A 74 22.33 -12.49 18.60
C VAL A 74 21.34 -13.20 17.68
N ILE A 75 20.13 -12.64 17.57
CA ILE A 75 19.10 -13.06 16.62
C ILE A 75 19.30 -12.28 15.32
N ARG A 76 19.19 -12.98 14.19
CA ARG A 76 19.29 -12.41 12.84
C ARG A 76 18.16 -12.89 11.96
N VAL A 77 17.81 -12.06 10.98
CA VAL A 77 17.00 -12.49 9.83
C VAL A 77 17.91 -13.31 8.90
N ASN A 78 17.50 -14.54 8.60
CA ASN A 78 18.28 -15.52 7.84
C ASN A 78 17.72 -15.77 6.42
N ALA A 79 16.45 -15.45 6.18
CA ALA A 79 15.81 -15.59 4.88
C ALA A 79 15.12 -14.28 4.45
N SER A 80 14.89 -14.13 3.16
CA SER A 80 14.01 -13.09 2.64
C SER A 80 12.54 -13.41 2.94
N GLY A 81 11.68 -12.39 2.85
CA GLY A 81 10.23 -12.55 3.01
C GLY A 81 9.65 -11.94 4.29
N LEU A 82 10.42 -11.11 4.99
CA LEU A 82 9.84 -10.22 6.00
C LEU A 82 8.97 -9.19 5.28
N ASP A 83 7.65 -9.28 5.49
CA ASP A 83 6.62 -8.53 4.76
C ASP A 83 5.54 -8.17 5.80
N ARG A 84 5.39 -6.87 6.06
CA ARG A 84 4.49 -6.38 7.11
C ARG A 84 3.03 -6.63 6.73
N GLU A 85 2.70 -6.46 5.46
CA GLU A 85 1.35 -6.59 4.91
C GLU A 85 0.83 -8.02 5.08
N LYS A 86 1.72 -9.02 5.03
CA LYS A 86 1.38 -10.42 5.34
C LYS A 86 1.50 -10.76 6.82
N TYR A 87 2.62 -10.41 7.46
CA TYR A 87 2.97 -10.85 8.81
C TYR A 87 3.53 -9.68 9.63
N PRO A 88 2.66 -8.86 10.24
CA PRO A 88 3.09 -7.65 10.95
C PRO A 88 3.78 -7.94 12.29
N MET A 89 3.69 -9.17 12.80
CA MET A 89 4.24 -9.54 14.10
C MET A 89 4.74 -10.98 14.12
N TYR A 90 5.86 -11.21 14.78
CA TYR A 90 6.43 -12.52 15.07
C TYR A 90 6.62 -12.71 16.58
N THR A 91 6.35 -13.91 17.09
CA THR A 91 6.70 -14.31 18.45
C THR A 91 7.75 -15.41 18.39
N LEU A 92 8.91 -15.16 18.98
CA LEU A 92 10.01 -16.11 19.07
C LEU A 92 10.12 -16.64 20.49
N VAL A 93 10.30 -17.96 20.64
CA VAL A 93 10.68 -18.56 21.92
C VAL A 93 12.17 -18.86 21.90
N VAL A 94 12.91 -18.21 22.79
CA VAL A 94 14.36 -18.36 22.93
C VAL A 94 14.65 -19.10 24.22
N GLN A 95 15.54 -20.08 24.14
CA GLN A 95 16.04 -20.82 25.29
C GLN A 95 17.53 -20.50 25.50
N ALA A 96 17.92 -20.35 26.76
CA ALA A 96 19.30 -20.33 27.21
C ALA A 96 19.54 -21.54 28.11
N ALA A 97 20.68 -22.21 27.95
CA ALA A 97 21.04 -23.42 28.69
C ALA A 97 22.51 -23.37 29.13
N ASP A 98 22.80 -23.71 30.39
CA ASP A 98 24.19 -23.81 30.91
C ASP A 98 24.86 -25.15 30.51
N MET A 99 26.08 -25.39 31.00
CA MET A 99 26.87 -26.59 30.67
C MET A 99 27.04 -26.81 29.16
N ALA A 100 27.39 -25.73 28.45
CA ALA A 100 27.51 -25.73 26.99
C ALA A 100 26.22 -26.18 26.26
N GLY A 101 25.06 -26.00 26.89
CA GLY A 101 23.74 -26.26 26.33
C GLY A 101 23.12 -27.61 26.69
N ASP A 102 23.73 -28.36 27.61
CA ASP A 102 23.26 -29.67 28.08
C ASP A 102 22.74 -29.64 29.52
N GLY A 103 22.79 -28.48 30.18
CA GLY A 103 22.38 -28.31 31.57
C GLY A 103 20.97 -27.75 31.75
N LEU A 104 20.78 -26.92 32.78
CA LEU A 104 19.50 -26.31 33.11
C LEU A 104 19.13 -25.23 32.10
N THR A 105 17.83 -25.10 31.82
CA THR A 105 17.32 -24.21 30.79
C THR A 105 16.40 -23.14 31.35
N GLY A 106 16.43 -21.96 30.72
CA GLY A 106 15.46 -20.88 30.92
C GLY A 106 14.95 -20.38 29.56
N GLU A 107 13.69 -19.97 29.50
CA GLU A 107 13.04 -19.53 28.26
C GLU A 107 12.48 -18.11 28.37
N ALA A 108 12.47 -17.41 27.24
CA ALA A 108 11.77 -16.14 27.09
C ALA A 108 11.10 -16.02 25.72
N LYS A 109 10.00 -15.26 25.70
CA LYS A 109 9.35 -14.84 24.47
C LYS A 109 9.86 -13.48 24.02
N VAL A 110 10.20 -13.40 22.75
CA VAL A 110 10.60 -12.17 22.06
C VAL A 110 9.53 -11.88 21.01
N ILE A 111 8.71 -10.86 21.27
CA ILE A 111 7.69 -10.39 20.34
C ILE A 111 8.30 -9.30 19.47
N LEU A 112 8.17 -9.45 18.17
CA LEU A 112 8.79 -8.64 17.14
C LEU A 112 7.69 -8.01 16.27
N THR A 113 7.59 -6.69 16.23
CA THR A 113 6.66 -5.96 15.35
C THR A 113 7.39 -5.46 14.11
N VAL A 114 6.93 -5.82 12.91
CA VAL A 114 7.55 -5.41 11.64
C VAL A 114 7.09 -3.98 11.30
N THR A 115 8.01 -3.06 11.04
CA THR A 115 7.65 -1.71 10.57
C THR A 115 7.30 -1.70 9.09
N ASP A 116 6.59 -0.67 8.66
CA ASP A 116 6.25 -0.42 7.27
C ASP A 116 7.47 0.00 6.44
N SER A 117 7.56 -0.52 5.22
CA SER A 117 8.49 -0.09 4.17
C SER A 117 7.67 0.33 2.95
N ASN A 118 8.15 1.27 2.14
CA ASN A 118 7.42 1.70 0.93
C ASN A 118 7.67 0.74 -0.23
N ASP A 119 7.03 -0.43 -0.19
CA ASP A 119 7.18 -1.46 -1.22
C ASP A 119 5.87 -1.78 -1.97
N ASN A 120 4.74 -1.19 -1.58
CA ASN A 120 3.49 -1.30 -2.31
C ASN A 120 3.19 -0.03 -3.11
N ALA A 121 3.51 -0.06 -4.41
CA ALA A 121 3.09 1.03 -5.29
C ALA A 121 1.55 1.12 -5.36
N PRO A 122 0.97 2.33 -5.33
CA PRO A 122 -0.47 2.51 -5.45
C PRO A 122 -1.00 1.97 -6.77
N ALA A 123 -2.10 1.21 -6.70
CA ALA A 123 -2.75 0.59 -7.86
C ALA A 123 -4.18 1.10 -8.03
N SER A 124 -4.63 1.28 -9.27
CA SER A 124 -6.03 1.58 -9.56
C SER A 124 -6.92 0.36 -9.30
N THR A 125 -8.16 0.60 -8.87
CA THR A 125 -9.13 -0.49 -8.67
C THR A 125 -9.66 -1.07 -9.98
N GLN A 126 -9.52 -0.33 -11.09
CA GLN A 126 -9.97 -0.76 -12.42
C GLN A 126 -8.85 -0.64 -13.45
N PRO A 127 -8.83 -1.51 -14.48
CA PRO A 127 -7.85 -1.47 -15.57
C PRO A 127 -8.12 -0.35 -16.60
N SER A 128 -9.29 0.27 -16.55
CA SER A 128 -9.66 1.45 -17.33
C SER A 128 -10.84 2.15 -16.65
N TYR A 129 -10.98 3.44 -16.88
CA TYR A 129 -12.14 4.21 -16.42
C TYR A 129 -12.81 4.88 -17.61
N GLU A 130 -14.11 4.70 -17.74
CA GLU A 130 -14.92 5.30 -18.78
C GLU A 130 -15.98 6.20 -18.14
N ALA A 131 -16.18 7.38 -18.72
CA ALA A 131 -17.19 8.32 -18.28
C ALA A 131 -17.81 9.04 -19.47
N GLU A 132 -19.08 9.39 -19.34
CA GLU A 132 -19.80 10.18 -20.33
C GLU A 132 -20.21 11.51 -19.69
N VAL A 133 -20.10 12.59 -20.45
CA VAL A 133 -20.53 13.93 -20.00
C VAL A 133 -21.26 14.64 -21.14
N ASP A 134 -22.42 15.20 -20.85
CA ASP A 134 -23.12 15.99 -21.86
C ASP A 134 -22.35 17.29 -22.16
N GLU A 135 -22.34 17.74 -23.41
CA GLU A 135 -21.57 18.91 -23.84
C GLU A 135 -21.94 20.22 -23.14
N ASN A 136 -23.18 20.30 -22.61
CA ASN A 136 -23.71 21.48 -21.93
C ASN A 136 -23.48 21.47 -20.41
N LYS A 137 -22.81 20.44 -19.88
CA LYS A 137 -22.50 20.34 -18.44
C LYS A 137 -21.21 21.09 -18.12
N VAL A 138 -21.36 22.22 -17.42
CA VAL A 138 -20.25 22.99 -16.86
C VAL A 138 -19.98 22.55 -15.42
N ASP A 139 -18.71 22.49 -15.03
CA ASP A 139 -18.25 22.12 -13.67
C ASP A 139 -18.75 20.75 -13.17
N ALA A 140 -19.00 19.82 -14.09
CA ALA A 140 -19.38 18.46 -13.73
C ALA A 140 -18.18 17.67 -13.21
N GLN A 141 -18.38 16.93 -12.12
CA GLN A 141 -17.47 15.88 -11.73
C GLN A 141 -17.65 14.69 -12.69
N ILE A 142 -16.69 14.52 -13.60
CA ILE A 142 -16.76 13.52 -14.68
C ILE A 142 -16.44 12.12 -14.17
N LEU A 143 -15.41 11.99 -13.34
CA LEU A 143 -14.93 10.69 -12.88
C LEU A 143 -14.33 10.80 -11.48
N THR A 144 -14.55 9.76 -10.67
CA THR A 144 -13.82 9.52 -9.43
C THR A 144 -13.02 8.24 -9.57
N MET A 145 -11.69 8.35 -9.51
CA MET A 145 -10.81 7.20 -9.47
C MET A 145 -10.57 6.77 -8.03
N SER A 146 -10.63 5.47 -7.78
CA SER A 146 -10.24 4.88 -6.50
C SER A 146 -8.94 4.11 -6.69
N VAL A 147 -8.03 4.27 -5.75
CA VAL A 147 -6.72 3.63 -5.72
C VAL A 147 -6.55 2.91 -4.40
N THR A 148 -5.76 1.84 -4.40
CA THR A 148 -5.40 1.07 -3.21
C THR A 148 -3.89 1.07 -3.08
N ASP A 149 -3.42 1.21 -1.85
CA ASP A 149 -2.02 1.14 -1.46
C ASP A 149 -1.93 0.18 -0.26
N GLY A 150 -0.96 -0.71 -0.27
CA GLY A 150 -0.78 -1.74 0.75
C GLY A 150 -0.02 -1.25 1.99
N ASP A 151 0.73 -0.16 1.84
CA ASP A 151 1.56 0.42 2.89
C ASP A 151 0.70 1.01 4.02
N GLU A 152 1.32 1.26 5.18
CA GLU A 152 0.62 1.75 6.37
C GLU A 152 -0.05 3.13 6.09
N PRO A 153 -1.37 3.28 6.30
CA PRO A 153 -2.07 4.53 6.03
C PRO A 153 -1.47 5.71 6.81
N HIS A 154 -1.31 6.84 6.13
CA HIS A 154 -0.75 8.08 6.72
C HIS A 154 0.72 7.97 7.16
N SER A 155 1.45 6.92 6.78
CA SER A 155 2.90 6.82 6.97
C SER A 155 3.65 7.65 5.91
N LEU A 156 4.98 7.79 6.06
CA LEU A 156 5.83 8.37 5.01
C LEU A 156 5.93 7.45 3.78
N ALA A 157 5.70 6.15 3.95
CA ALA A 157 5.67 5.18 2.87
C ALA A 157 4.40 5.31 2.01
N TRP A 158 3.31 5.81 2.59
CA TRP A 158 2.06 6.12 1.90
C TRP A 158 2.14 7.29 0.88
N ASN A 159 3.34 7.77 0.51
CA ASN A 159 3.54 8.89 -0.42
C ASN A 159 3.47 8.46 -1.91
N ALA A 160 2.28 8.04 -2.31
CA ALA A 160 1.93 7.62 -3.65
C ALA A 160 2.31 8.58 -4.80
N ARG A 161 3.06 8.08 -5.79
CA ARG A 161 3.07 8.65 -7.16
C ARG A 161 2.18 7.78 -8.06
N PHE A 162 1.10 8.35 -8.60
CA PHE A 162 0.16 7.60 -9.43
C PHE A 162 0.59 7.63 -10.91
N GLY A 163 0.53 6.46 -11.56
CA GLY A 163 0.44 6.37 -13.02
C GLY A 163 -1.02 6.37 -13.43
N ILE A 164 -1.44 7.28 -14.31
CA ILE A 164 -2.82 7.29 -14.79
C ILE A 164 -3.03 6.08 -15.71
N VAL A 165 -3.98 5.23 -15.35
CA VAL A 165 -4.47 4.13 -16.18
C VAL A 165 -5.48 4.68 -17.18
N HIS A 166 -5.41 4.21 -18.41
CA HIS A 166 -6.20 4.63 -19.57
C HIS A 166 -7.62 5.13 -19.21
N VAL A 167 -7.87 6.44 -19.39
CA VAL A 167 -9.17 7.09 -19.15
C VAL A 167 -9.78 7.49 -20.49
N VAL A 168 -11.03 7.08 -20.72
CA VAL A 168 -11.80 7.50 -21.88
C VAL A 168 -12.98 8.34 -21.40
N VAL A 169 -13.10 9.55 -21.92
CA VAL A 169 -14.27 10.41 -21.68
C VAL A 169 -14.97 10.65 -23.01
N THR A 170 -16.25 10.28 -23.09
CA THR A 170 -17.10 10.57 -24.24
C THR A 170 -17.93 11.80 -23.95
N VAL A 171 -17.91 12.77 -24.86
CA VAL A 171 -18.82 13.92 -24.79
C VAL A 171 -20.09 13.55 -25.54
N GLN A 172 -21.23 13.60 -24.86
CA GLN A 172 -22.52 13.37 -25.47
C GLN A 172 -23.06 14.68 -26.04
N ASP A 173 -23.35 14.63 -27.34
CA ASP A 173 -24.04 15.67 -28.09
C ASP A 173 -25.50 15.75 -27.60
N ILE A 174 -25.95 16.94 -27.22
CA ILE A 174 -27.35 17.19 -26.89
C ILE A 174 -27.99 17.89 -28.08
N ASN A 175 -29.10 17.33 -28.58
CA ASN A 175 -29.84 17.96 -29.68
C ASN A 175 -30.34 19.38 -29.31
N GLU A 176 -29.85 20.39 -30.02
CA GLU A 176 -30.15 21.80 -29.94
C GLU A 176 -31.29 22.20 -30.89
N ALA A 177 -31.91 23.36 -30.65
CA ALA A 177 -32.99 23.86 -31.51
C ALA A 177 -32.41 24.55 -32.76
N PRO A 178 -33.07 24.49 -33.93
CA PRO A 178 -32.65 25.23 -35.11
C PRO A 178 -32.65 26.75 -34.87
N VAL A 179 -31.59 27.43 -35.32
CA VAL A 179 -31.41 28.88 -35.19
C VAL A 179 -31.74 29.58 -36.51
N LEU A 180 -32.54 30.64 -36.46
CA LEU A 180 -32.85 31.49 -37.62
C LEU A 180 -31.67 32.43 -37.92
N ASP A 181 -31.32 32.55 -39.21
CA ASP A 181 -30.34 33.53 -39.69
C ASP A 181 -30.93 34.35 -40.87
N PRO A 182 -31.09 35.68 -40.72
CA PRO A 182 -30.90 36.44 -39.48
C PRO A 182 -32.02 36.17 -38.46
N VAL A 183 -31.70 36.30 -37.17
CA VAL A 183 -32.66 36.14 -36.05
C VAL A 183 -33.84 37.11 -36.18
N GLU A 184 -33.60 38.28 -36.76
CA GLU A 184 -34.63 39.27 -37.07
C GLU A 184 -34.40 39.87 -38.46
N LYS A 185 -35.48 40.02 -39.25
CA LYS A 185 -35.43 40.60 -40.60
C LYS A 185 -36.52 41.64 -40.78
N HIS A 186 -36.13 42.91 -40.83
CA HIS A 186 -37.05 43.99 -41.17
C HIS A 186 -37.36 43.98 -42.68
N VAL A 187 -38.65 44.01 -43.02
CA VAL A 187 -39.11 43.99 -44.40
C VAL A 187 -40.10 45.12 -44.64
N VAL A 188 -39.84 45.94 -45.65
CA VAL A 188 -40.74 47.00 -46.11
C VAL A 188 -41.27 46.59 -47.47
N LYS A 189 -42.60 46.57 -47.63
CA LYS A 189 -43.30 46.28 -48.89
C LYS A 189 -44.27 47.41 -49.21
N ARG A 190 -44.63 47.55 -50.48
CA ARG A 190 -45.67 48.47 -50.91
C ARG A 190 -47.05 47.91 -50.54
N GLU A 191 -48.01 48.81 -50.35
CA GLU A 191 -49.39 48.46 -49.97
C GLU A 191 -50.18 47.73 -51.08
N ASP A 192 -49.73 47.84 -52.33
CA ASP A 192 -50.34 47.23 -53.51
C ASP A 192 -49.79 45.83 -53.83
N LEU A 193 -49.19 45.14 -52.85
CA LEU A 193 -48.62 43.81 -53.04
C LEU A 193 -49.70 42.81 -53.49
N ALA A 194 -49.47 42.14 -54.63
CA ALA A 194 -50.38 41.14 -55.15
C ALA A 194 -50.51 39.94 -54.19
N VAL A 195 -51.69 39.33 -54.16
CA VAL A 195 -51.94 38.10 -53.41
C VAL A 195 -50.93 37.02 -53.81
N ASP A 196 -50.43 36.28 -52.82
CA ASP A 196 -49.41 35.22 -52.94
C ASP A 196 -47.99 35.69 -53.33
N SER A 197 -47.71 36.99 -53.23
CA SER A 197 -46.33 37.49 -53.39
C SER A 197 -45.44 37.08 -52.22
N ASP A 198 -44.23 36.62 -52.50
CA ASP A 198 -43.21 36.36 -51.48
C ASP A 198 -42.84 37.64 -50.72
N VAL A 199 -43.09 37.63 -49.42
CA VAL A 199 -42.84 38.78 -48.54
C VAL A 199 -41.43 38.71 -47.97
N VAL A 200 -41.06 37.57 -47.39
CA VAL A 200 -39.78 37.36 -46.73
C VAL A 200 -39.40 35.88 -46.79
N GLN A 201 -38.09 35.62 -46.91
CA GLN A 201 -37.52 34.28 -46.73
C GLN A 201 -36.57 34.30 -45.54
N TYR A 202 -36.66 33.24 -44.74
CA TYR A 202 -35.75 32.92 -43.64
C TYR A 202 -35.03 31.62 -43.94
N THR A 203 -33.80 31.52 -43.44
CA THR A 203 -33.06 30.27 -43.35
C THR A 203 -32.93 29.89 -41.88
N ALA A 204 -33.16 28.62 -41.57
CA ALA A 204 -32.87 28.05 -40.26
C ALA A 204 -31.74 27.04 -40.42
N SER A 205 -30.77 27.10 -39.51
CA SER A 205 -29.66 26.15 -39.43
C SER A 205 -29.75 25.41 -38.11
N ASP A 206 -29.70 24.09 -38.19
CA ASP A 206 -29.63 23.21 -37.03
C ASP A 206 -28.14 22.92 -36.72
N PRO A 207 -27.64 23.26 -35.52
CA PRO A 207 -26.22 23.09 -35.17
C PRO A 207 -25.74 21.63 -35.24
N ASP A 208 -26.60 20.65 -34.97
CA ASP A 208 -26.23 19.24 -34.85
C ASP A 208 -26.27 18.50 -36.19
N ARG A 209 -26.91 19.11 -37.19
CA ARG A 209 -27.11 18.54 -38.53
C ARG A 209 -25.82 18.17 -39.28
N GLN A 210 -24.65 18.62 -38.81
CA GLN A 210 -23.34 18.28 -39.40
C GLN A 210 -22.50 17.26 -38.60
N LYS A 211 -22.92 16.83 -37.40
CA LYS A 211 -22.12 15.94 -36.53
C LYS A 211 -22.36 14.44 -36.74
N VAL A 212 -23.19 14.04 -37.70
CA VAL A 212 -23.44 12.62 -38.01
C VAL A 212 -22.51 12.17 -39.15
N THR A 213 -21.38 11.55 -38.82
CA THR A 213 -20.61 10.68 -39.75
C THR A 213 -20.05 9.49 -38.98
#